data_AF-A0A2N2NDI2-F1
#
_entry.id   AF-A0A2N2NDI2-F1
#
_cell.length_a   1.000
_cell.length_b   1.000
_cell.length_c   1.000
_cell.angle_alpha   90.00
_cell.angle_beta   90.00
_cell.angle_gamma   90.00
#
_symmetry.space_group_name_H-M   'P 1'
#
loop_
_entity.id
_entity.type
_entity.pdbx_description
1 polymer ?
#
loop_
_entity_poly.entity_id
_entity_poly.type
_entity_poly.pdbx_seq_one_letter_code
_entity_poly.pdbx_strand_id
1 'polypeptide(L)'
;MAVFMVEWMKVYVYIVMVLLLITKLFDVLSTINRIQHPSIETNPIAQKLMIRFGIGKTAWGVFGFVTVIILIAGEIALDSHQYIKILFIIFGLFLSIVQFAVAHNNWTRRTNFITKLILRYHSRIQKLLKRRI
;
A
#
# COMPACT_ATOMS: atom_id res chain seq x y z
N MET A 1 -18.40 -22.72 20.33
CA MET A 1 -16.99 -22.28 20.24
C MET A 1 -16.59 -21.94 18.81
N ALA A 2 -16.81 -22.83 17.83
CA ALA A 2 -16.48 -22.57 16.41
C ALA A 2 -17.24 -21.38 15.79
N VAL A 3 -18.55 -21.24 16.04
CA VAL A 3 -19.35 -20.10 15.54
C VAL A 3 -18.81 -18.76 16.05
N PHE A 4 -18.47 -18.69 17.34
CA PHE A 4 -17.88 -17.50 17.96
C PHE A 4 -16.55 -17.12 17.27
N MET A 5 -15.65 -18.08 17.03
CA MET A 5 -14.39 -17.83 16.33
C MET A 5 -14.61 -17.30 14.89
N VAL A 6 -15.60 -17.80 14.17
CA VAL A 6 -15.90 -17.33 12.80
C VAL A 6 -16.36 -15.87 12.80
N GLU A 7 -17.15 -15.45 13.78
CA GLU A 7 -17.59 -14.05 13.91
C GLU A 7 -16.42 -13.11 14.25
N TRP A 8 -15.51 -13.50 15.15
CA TRP A 8 -14.30 -12.70 15.43
C TRP A 8 -13.40 -12.53 14.21
N MET A 9 -13.29 -13.57 13.37
CA MET A 9 -12.50 -13.49 12.15
C MET A 9 -13.05 -12.45 11.18
N LYS A 10 -14.38 -12.31 11.06
CA LYS A 10 -14.99 -11.25 10.24
C LYS A 10 -14.67 -9.87 10.79
N VAL A 11 -14.75 -9.69 12.12
CA VAL A 11 -14.36 -8.44 12.80
C VAL A 11 -12.91 -8.08 12.47
N TYR A 12 -11.98 -9.04 12.53
CA TYR A 12 -10.59 -8.79 12.18
C TYR A 12 -10.40 -8.44 10.70
N VAL A 13 -11.14 -9.06 9.78
CA VAL A 13 -11.12 -8.66 8.36
C VAL A 13 -11.55 -7.20 8.21
N TYR A 14 -12.65 -6.77 8.84
CA TYR A 14 -13.08 -5.38 8.81
C TYR A 14 -12.04 -4.42 9.40
N ILE A 15 -11.43 -4.76 10.54
CA ILE A 15 -10.36 -3.97 11.15
C ILE A 15 -9.18 -3.82 10.17
N VAL A 16 -8.76 -4.91 9.52
CA VAL A 16 -7.67 -4.88 8.55
C VAL A 16 -8.03 -4.05 7.32
N MET A 17 -9.27 -4.13 6.82
CA MET A 17 -9.74 -3.28 5.71
C MET A 17 -9.65 -1.80 6.09
N VAL A 18 -10.17 -1.41 7.26
CA VAL A 18 -10.10 -0.03 7.77
C VAL A 18 -8.65 0.41 7.93
N LEU A 19 -7.79 -0.45 8.50
CA LEU A 19 -6.38 -0.16 8.67
C LEU A 19 -5.68 0.09 7.33
N LEU A 20 -5.90 -0.78 6.34
CA LEU A 20 -5.35 -0.62 4.99
C LEU A 20 -5.80 0.69 4.32
N LEU A 21 -7.07 1.08 4.50
CA LEU A 21 -7.59 2.34 3.97
C LEU A 21 -6.94 3.55 4.64
N ILE A 22 -6.81 3.54 5.97
CA ILE A 22 -6.16 4.62 6.73
C ILE A 22 -4.68 4.72 6.36
N THR A 23 -3.95 3.61 6.32
CA THR A 23 -2.52 3.63 5.95
C THR A 23 -2.32 4.06 4.51
N LYS A 24 -3.23 3.67 3.60
CA LYS A 24 -3.17 4.15 2.21
C LYS A 24 -3.49 5.64 2.10
N LEU A 25 -4.39 6.16 2.93
CA LEU A 25 -4.65 7.59 3.00
C LEU A 25 -3.40 8.36 3.46
N PHE A 26 -2.73 7.90 4.52
CA PHE A 26 -1.48 8.50 4.98
C PHE A 26 -0.35 8.40 3.94
N ASP A 27 -0.25 7.28 3.23
CA ASP A 27 0.68 7.11 2.12
C ASP A 27 0.46 8.17 1.03
N VAL A 28 -0.79 8.42 0.64
CA VAL A 28 -1.15 9.42 -0.38
C VAL A 28 -0.91 10.84 0.11
N LEU A 29 -1.35 11.19 1.33
CA LEU A 29 -1.14 12.52 1.91
C LEU A 29 0.35 12.84 2.05
N SER A 30 1.13 11.89 2.56
CA SER A 30 2.58 12.05 2.71
C SER A 30 3.30 12.13 1.36
N THR A 31 2.80 11.43 0.34
CA THR A 31 3.33 11.49 -1.03
C THR A 31 3.05 12.84 -1.68
N ILE A 32 1.83 13.37 -1.56
CA ILE A 32 1.48 14.71 -2.07
C ILE A 32 2.35 15.79 -1.40
N ASN A 33 2.61 15.65 -0.10
CA ASN A 33 3.48 16.58 0.62
C ASN A 33 4.97 16.46 0.23
N ARG A 34 5.42 15.25 -0.14
CA ARG A 34 6.83 14.97 -0.48
C ARG A 34 7.17 15.28 -1.94
N ILE A 35 6.33 14.87 -2.87
CA ILE A 35 6.58 15.00 -4.31
C ILE A 35 6.06 16.36 -4.76
N GLN A 36 6.98 17.30 -4.92
CA GLN A 36 6.66 18.64 -5.44
C GLN A 36 6.80 18.72 -6.96
N HIS A 37 7.58 17.81 -7.58
CA HIS A 37 7.75 17.72 -9.02
C HIS A 37 7.69 16.28 -9.53
N PRO A 38 7.06 16.01 -10.69
CA PRO A 38 6.96 14.65 -11.27
C PRO A 38 8.31 13.98 -11.55
N SER A 39 9.39 14.77 -11.74
CA SER A 39 10.74 14.27 -11.99
C SER A 39 11.34 13.48 -10.81
N ILE A 40 10.80 13.66 -9.60
CA ILE A 40 11.22 12.95 -8.39
C ILE A 40 10.69 11.51 -8.38
N GLU A 41 9.56 11.26 -9.06
CA GLU A 41 8.95 9.93 -9.14
C GLU A 41 9.76 9.01 -10.05
N THR A 42 10.16 7.85 -9.53
CA THR A 42 11.00 6.89 -10.26
C THR A 42 10.17 5.95 -11.14
N ASN A 43 8.87 5.80 -10.85
CA ASN A 43 7.98 5.00 -11.67
C ASN A 43 7.57 5.77 -12.94
N PRO A 44 7.96 5.31 -14.15
CA PRO A 44 7.69 6.04 -15.39
C PRO A 44 6.20 6.17 -15.71
N ILE A 45 5.36 5.21 -15.26
CA ILE A 45 3.91 5.27 -15.46
C ILE A 45 3.33 6.36 -14.56
N ALA A 46 3.70 6.35 -13.27
CA ALA A 46 3.24 7.36 -12.31
C ALA A 46 3.71 8.76 -12.73
N GLN A 47 4.96 8.91 -13.15
CA GLN A 47 5.50 10.16 -13.67
C GLN A 47 4.72 10.69 -14.88
N LYS A 48 4.44 9.85 -15.89
CA LYS A 48 3.64 10.26 -17.06
C LYS A 48 2.24 10.73 -16.67
N LEU A 49 1.59 10.03 -15.74
CA LEU A 49 0.27 10.42 -15.23
C LEU A 49 0.34 11.75 -14.46
N MET A 50 1.35 11.92 -13.60
CA MET A 50 1.56 13.17 -12.84
C MET A 50 1.85 14.36 -13.75
N ILE A 51 2.58 14.18 -14.86
CA ILE A 51 2.81 15.23 -15.86
C ILE A 51 1.49 15.60 -16.56
N ARG A 52 0.67 14.61 -16.92
CA ARG A 52 -0.57 14.83 -17.68
C ARG A 52 -1.73 15.38 -16.84
N PHE A 53 -1.89 14.89 -15.62
CA PHE A 53 -3.06 15.16 -14.78
C PHE A 53 -2.74 15.96 -13.51
N GLY A 54 -1.46 16.13 -13.19
CA GLY A 54 -1.00 16.73 -11.93
C GLY A 54 -0.81 15.69 -10.81
N ILE A 55 0.08 16.02 -9.87
CA ILE A 55 0.49 15.12 -8.77
C ILE A 55 -0.71 14.77 -7.88
N GLY A 56 -1.47 15.79 -7.42
CA GLY A 56 -2.61 15.59 -6.53
C GLY A 56 -3.70 14.70 -7.12
N LYS A 57 -4.13 14.97 -8.36
CA LYS A 57 -5.16 14.16 -9.04
C LYS A 57 -4.69 12.73 -9.27
N THR A 58 -3.42 12.54 -9.66
CA THR A 58 -2.85 11.22 -9.86
C THR A 58 -2.81 10.43 -8.55
N ALA A 59 -2.37 11.06 -7.45
CA ALA A 59 -2.30 10.42 -6.14
C ALA A 59 -3.69 10.04 -5.59
N TRP A 60 -4.69 10.92 -5.72
CA TRP A 60 -6.08 10.61 -5.37
C TRP A 60 -6.71 9.54 -6.27
N GLY A 61 -6.36 9.52 -7.57
CA GLY A 61 -6.79 8.45 -8.48
C GLY A 61 -6.26 7.08 -8.05
N VAL A 62 -4.97 7.01 -7.67
CA VAL A 62 -4.37 5.78 -7.12
C VAL A 62 -5.00 5.40 -5.78
N PHE A 63 -5.31 6.37 -4.91
CA PHE A 63 -6.05 6.12 -3.67
C PHE A 63 -7.39 5.43 -3.97
N GLY A 64 -8.23 6.04 -4.81
CA GLY A 64 -9.55 5.51 -5.15
C GLY A 64 -9.48 4.11 -5.78
N PHE A 65 -8.54 3.90 -6.70
CA PHE A 65 -8.33 2.58 -7.31
C PHE A 65 -7.96 1.51 -6.28
N VAL A 66 -7.02 1.81 -5.38
CA VAL A 66 -6.60 0.87 -4.32
C VAL A 66 -7.72 0.65 -3.30
N THR A 67 -8.52 1.68 -2.97
CA THR A 67 -9.70 1.53 -2.11
C THR A 67 -10.68 0.52 -2.69
N VAL A 68 -11.00 0.61 -3.99
CA VAL A 68 -11.88 -0.37 -4.66
C VAL A 68 -11.32 -1.78 -4.56
N ILE A 69 -10.01 -1.96 -4.77
CA ILE A 69 -9.36 -3.28 -4.63
C ILE A 69 -9.49 -3.81 -3.20
N ILE A 70 -9.24 -2.98 -2.18
CA ILE A 70 -9.35 -3.37 -0.77
C ILE A 70 -10.78 -3.80 -0.44
N LEU A 71 -11.78 -3.05 -0.92
CA LEU A 71 -13.19 -3.37 -0.69
C LEU A 71 -13.57 -4.70 -1.35
N ILE A 72 -13.23 -4.89 -2.63
CA ILE A 72 -13.53 -6.14 -3.36
C ILE A 72 -12.82 -7.33 -2.71
N ALA A 73 -11.52 -7.20 -2.41
CA ALA A 73 -10.74 -8.27 -1.79
C ALA A 73 -11.21 -8.59 -0.37
N GLY A 74 -11.63 -7.56 0.38
CA GLY A 74 -12.20 -7.70 1.71
C GLY A 74 -13.54 -8.44 1.68
N GLU A 75 -14.42 -8.08 0.75
CA GLU A 75 -15.71 -8.76 0.55
C GLU A 75 -15.51 -10.24 0.20
N ILE A 76 -14.63 -10.53 -0.77
CA ILE A 76 -14.26 -11.91 -1.12
C ILE A 76 -13.75 -12.65 0.11
N ALA A 77 -12.92 -12.02 0.95
CA ALA A 77 -12.41 -12.65 2.16
C ALA A 77 -13.51 -12.93 3.19
N LEU A 78 -14.50 -12.04 3.36
CA LEU A 78 -15.62 -12.21 4.30
C LEU A 78 -16.49 -13.42 3.95
N ASP A 79 -16.74 -13.64 2.66
CA ASP A 79 -17.55 -14.77 2.16
C ASP A 79 -16.76 -16.08 2.04
N SER A 80 -15.44 -16.01 2.13
CA SER A 80 -14.56 -17.16 1.96
C SER A 80 -14.38 -18.02 3.22
N HIS A 81 -13.76 -19.18 3.01
CA HIS A 81 -13.34 -20.10 4.08
C HIS A 81 -12.35 -19.44 5.06
N GLN A 82 -12.29 -19.96 6.29
CA GLN A 82 -11.46 -19.39 7.37
C GLN A 82 -9.98 -19.19 6.99
N TYR A 83 -9.41 -20.08 6.20
CA TYR A 83 -8.01 -19.96 5.74
C TYR A 83 -7.78 -18.70 4.90
N ILE A 84 -8.73 -18.32 4.04
CA ILE A 84 -8.63 -17.11 3.23
C ILE A 84 -8.72 -15.85 4.10
N LYS A 85 -9.59 -15.86 5.12
CA LYS A 85 -9.68 -14.78 6.13
C LYS A 85 -8.35 -14.59 6.85
N ILE A 86 -7.74 -15.68 7.31
CA ILE A 86 -6.43 -15.65 7.98
C ILE A 86 -5.36 -15.08 7.05
N LEU A 87 -5.30 -15.56 5.80
CA LEU A 87 -4.34 -15.05 4.81
C LEU A 87 -4.54 -13.56 4.54
N PHE A 88 -5.80 -13.12 4.36
CA PHE A 88 -6.14 -11.72 4.17
C PHE A 88 -5.69 -10.87 5.36
N ILE A 89 -5.94 -11.33 6.60
CA ILE A 89 -5.55 -10.61 7.81
C ILE A 89 -4.04 -10.49 7.92
N ILE A 90 -3.30 -11.60 7.80
CA ILE A 90 -1.83 -11.61 7.94
C ILE A 90 -1.20 -10.71 6.88
N PHE A 91 -1.63 -10.87 5.62
CA PHE A 91 -1.09 -10.10 4.51
C PHE A 91 -1.48 -8.62 4.60
N GLY A 92 -2.72 -8.32 4.95
CA GLY A 92 -3.21 -6.95 5.12
C GLY A 92 -2.49 -6.21 6.26
N LEU A 93 -2.25 -6.87 7.39
CA LEU A 93 -1.44 -6.31 8.47
C LEU A 93 -0.01 -6.02 8.01
N PHE A 94 0.63 -6.96 7.34
CA PHE A 94 1.97 -6.76 6.78
C PHE A 94 2.01 -5.55 5.83
N LEU A 95 1.06 -5.47 4.90
CA LEU A 95 0.97 -4.33 3.97
C LEU A 95 0.74 -3.01 4.69
N SER A 96 -0.14 -2.96 5.70
CA SER A 96 -0.38 -1.74 6.47
C SER A 96 0.87 -1.24 7.19
N ILE A 97 1.69 -2.14 7.74
CA ILE A 97 2.96 -1.79 8.40
C ILE A 97 3.93 -1.19 7.39
N VAL A 98 4.06 -1.82 6.21
CA VAL A 98 4.92 -1.32 5.14
C VAL A 98 4.45 0.05 4.66
N GLN A 99 3.16 0.20 4.38
CA GLN A 99 2.56 1.46 3.93
C GLN A 99 2.75 2.57 4.97
N PHE A 100 2.49 2.29 6.24
CA PHE A 100 2.72 3.24 7.33
C PHE A 100 4.19 3.64 7.43
N ALA A 101 5.11 2.68 7.32
CA ALA A 101 6.54 2.97 7.34
C ALA A 101 6.96 3.86 6.15
N VAL A 102 6.42 3.63 4.96
CA VAL A 102 6.65 4.47 3.78
C VAL A 102 6.08 5.87 4.01
N ALA A 103 4.85 5.98 4.53
CA ALA A 103 4.20 7.25 4.83
C ALA A 103 4.99 8.08 5.86
N HIS A 104 5.45 7.44 6.94
CA HIS A 104 6.27 8.07 7.97
C HIS A 104 7.62 8.56 7.40
N ASN A 105 8.27 7.76 6.56
CA ASN A 105 9.48 8.18 5.86
C ASN A 105 9.21 9.38 4.95
N ASN A 106 8.08 9.38 4.23
CA ASN A 106 7.71 10.49 3.35
C ASN A 106 7.50 11.78 4.13
N TRP A 107 6.84 11.70 5.29
CA TRP A 107 6.58 12.84 6.16
C TRP A 107 7.84 13.40 6.81
N THR A 108 8.68 12.54 7.38
CA THR A 108 9.87 12.94 8.13
C THR A 108 11.09 13.23 7.26
N ARG A 109 11.07 12.80 5.99
CA ARG A 109 12.21 12.80 5.07
C ARG A 109 13.44 12.02 5.58
N ARG A 110 13.28 11.23 6.64
CA ARG A 110 14.34 10.40 7.24
C ARG A 110 14.07 8.92 6.95
N THR A 111 15.04 8.26 6.33
CA THR A 111 14.95 6.84 5.98
C THR A 111 14.87 5.94 7.20
N ASN A 112 13.74 5.24 7.36
CA ASN A 112 13.59 4.19 8.37
C ASN A 112 14.12 2.83 7.87
N PHE A 113 14.22 1.86 8.79
CA PHE A 113 14.76 0.53 8.49
C PHE A 113 14.01 -0.18 7.35
N ILE A 114 12.68 -0.16 7.39
CA ILE A 114 11.83 -0.81 6.38
C ILE A 114 12.03 -0.17 5.01
N THR A 115 12.04 1.15 4.91
CA THR A 115 12.27 1.86 3.64
C THR A 115 13.68 1.59 3.11
N LYS A 116 14.70 1.54 3.97
CA LYS A 116 16.06 1.16 3.57
C LYS A 116 16.10 -0.26 2.99
N LEU A 117 15.37 -1.20 3.58
CA LEU A 117 15.26 -2.56 3.07
C LEU A 117 14.64 -2.57 1.67
N ILE A 118 13.50 -1.89 1.49
CA ILE A 118 12.81 -1.79 0.19
C ILE A 118 13.72 -1.18 -0.89
N LEU A 119 14.41 -0.07 -0.58
CA LEU A 119 15.34 0.58 -1.51
C LEU A 119 16.54 -0.33 -1.89
N ARG A 120 17.05 -1.13 -0.95
CA ARG A 120 18.10 -2.12 -1.24
C ARG A 120 17.61 -3.20 -2.20
N TYR A 121 16.41 -3.73 -2.01
CA TYR A 121 15.84 -4.71 -2.93
C TYR A 121 15.59 -4.09 -4.31
N HIS A 122 14.98 -2.90 -4.37
CA HIS A 122 14.71 -2.22 -5.63
C HIS A 122 15.98 -1.96 -6.44
N SER A 123 17.04 -1.43 -5.79
CA SER A 123 18.33 -1.19 -6.45
C SER A 123 19.02 -2.48 -6.92
N ARG A 124 18.89 -3.60 -6.19
CA ARG A 124 19.39 -4.90 -6.64
C ARG A 124 18.64 -5.41 -7.87
N ILE A 125 17.31 -5.32 -7.87
CA ILE A 125 16.47 -5.73 -9.01
C ILE A 125 16.79 -4.87 -10.24
N GLN A 126 16.90 -3.55 -10.09
CA GLN A 126 17.28 -2.68 -11.20
C GLN A 126 18.67 -3.00 -11.76
N LYS A 127 19.66 -3.29 -10.90
CA LYS A 127 20.99 -3.72 -11.34
C LYS A 127 20.95 -5.04 -12.12
N LEU A 128 20.10 -5.98 -11.72
CA LEU A 128 19.92 -7.25 -12.44
C LEU A 128 19.25 -7.05 -13.80
N LEU A 129 18.23 -6.20 -13.87
CA LEU A 129 17.53 -5.87 -15.12
C LEU A 129 18.45 -5.12 -16.10
N LYS A 130 19.23 -4.13 -15.63
CA LYS A 130 20.22 -3.42 -16.45
C LYS A 130 21.40 -4.28 -16.89
N ARG A 131 21.65 -5.43 -16.26
CA ARG A 131 22.69 -6.39 -16.69
C ARG A 131 22.20 -7.36 -17.76
N ARG A 132 20.89 -7.39 -18.04
CA ARG A 132 20.26 -8.28 -19.05
C ARG A 132 19.87 -7.55 -20.34
N ILE A 133 20.13 -6.25 -20.42
CA ILE A 133 19.99 -5.40 -21.62
C ILE A 133 21.41 -4.94 -21.98
#